data_AF-A0A958SXA2-F1
#
_entry.id   AF-A0A958SXA2-F1
#
_cell.length_a   1.000
_cell.length_b   1.000
_cell.length_c   1.000
_cell.angle_alpha   90.00
_cell.angle_beta   90.00
_cell.angle_gamma   90.00
#
_symmetry.space_group_name_H-M   'P 1'
#
loop_
_entity.id
_entity.type
_entity.pdbx_description
1 polymer ?
#
loop_
_entity_poly.entity_id
_entity_poly.type
_entity_poly.pdbx_seq_one_letter_code
_entity_poly.pdbx_strand_id
1 'polypeptide(L)'
;TNEMCKLRLIPQQNGDYTVENITAFGTIGFGIVSTDRQDLAANNNGLYDIESFFNGQPNFEIEFSRFSFAETSHLNRYIDYGVYKTKKQRIQKLFVEKNNPLSLYRNLDNNGFLRIEDSTTSVYKIRVKDYKNNDCWLTLNIKGMKAADIKKKETPKSNYYIYADQTTTLSKDNVTVTIYPNTFYDDFPTDFEVKSDTVFINEDVYPMQKSMSIAYDVSQYDEQDKKQLYVAELVGYYKKPYYTSTKHEGNKIIGLTKYLGTYALVKDSVPPSITPNNFDDGKWLSKYRYLQLKVDDKESGISSYRATVNGKWILMEYDYKKKMLTYDFNDGRTSTENKLKVIVTDNVGNSTTFEATFFRK
;
A
#
# COMPACT_ATOMS: atom_id res chain seq x y z
N THR A 1 -5.66 -31.41 2.45
CA THR A 1 -6.57 -30.43 1.82
C THR A 1 -5.74 -29.50 0.96
N ASN A 2 -6.33 -28.81 -0.03
CA ASN A 2 -5.61 -27.78 -0.81
C ASN A 2 -5.61 -26.41 -0.09
N GLU A 3 -5.57 -26.44 1.24
CA GLU A 3 -5.65 -25.25 2.08
C GLU A 3 -4.29 -24.98 2.73
N MET A 4 -4.03 -23.71 3.01
CA MET A 4 -2.86 -23.30 3.75
C MET A 4 -2.88 -23.93 5.15
N CYS A 5 -1.82 -24.67 5.49
CA CYS A 5 -1.62 -25.27 6.80
C CYS A 5 -0.55 -24.49 7.57
N LYS A 6 -0.87 -24.07 8.81
CA LYS A 6 0.10 -23.42 9.69
C LYS A 6 0.92 -24.48 10.40
N LEU A 7 2.25 -24.40 10.28
CA LEU A 7 3.19 -25.26 11.01
C LEU A 7 3.67 -24.57 12.27
N ARG A 8 3.78 -25.33 13.37
CA ARG A 8 4.29 -24.82 14.65
C ARG A 8 5.82 -24.97 14.70
N LEU A 9 6.52 -23.86 14.85
CA LEU A 9 7.97 -23.86 15.10
C LEU A 9 8.30 -24.44 16.48
N ILE A 10 9.31 -25.31 16.52
CA ILE A 10 9.86 -25.95 17.71
C ILE A 10 11.33 -25.49 17.83
N PRO A 11 11.66 -24.58 18.75
CA PRO A 11 13.03 -24.10 18.90
C PRO A 11 13.96 -25.20 19.39
N GLN A 12 15.20 -25.16 18.90
CA GLN A 12 16.30 -26.04 19.27
C GLN A 12 17.29 -25.29 20.17
N GLN A 13 18.10 -26.02 20.93
CA GLN A 13 19.05 -25.42 21.90
C GLN A 13 20.12 -24.54 21.23
N ASN A 14 20.42 -24.77 19.96
CA ASN A 14 21.42 -24.03 19.19
C ASN A 14 20.87 -22.77 18.51
N GLY A 15 19.60 -22.42 18.72
CA GLY A 15 18.95 -21.26 18.07
C GLY A 15 18.25 -21.57 16.75
N ASP A 16 18.36 -22.81 16.24
CA ASP A 16 17.63 -23.28 15.07
C ASP A 16 16.20 -23.70 15.42
N TYR A 17 15.43 -24.04 14.41
CA TYR A 17 14.05 -24.46 14.51
C TYR A 17 13.81 -25.77 13.76
N THR A 18 12.82 -26.53 14.25
CA THR A 18 12.19 -27.59 13.48
C THR A 18 10.68 -27.46 13.55
N VAL A 19 9.96 -28.33 12.87
CA VAL A 19 8.51 -28.47 12.91
C VAL A 19 8.19 -29.95 13.03
N GLU A 20 6.94 -30.27 13.36
CA GLU A 20 6.46 -31.64 13.25
C GLU A 20 6.58 -32.17 11.82
N ASN A 21 6.80 -33.48 11.67
CA ASN A 21 6.84 -34.12 10.36
C ASN A 21 5.50 -33.94 9.66
N ILE A 22 5.53 -33.55 8.39
CA ILE A 22 4.31 -33.33 7.60
C ILE A 22 4.15 -34.40 6.52
N THR A 23 2.91 -34.59 6.08
CA THR A 23 2.60 -35.38 4.89
C THR A 23 2.13 -34.47 3.76
N ALA A 24 2.63 -34.68 2.56
CA ALA A 24 2.22 -33.92 1.38
C ALA A 24 2.28 -34.79 0.11
N PHE A 25 1.61 -34.34 -0.94
CA PHE A 25 1.69 -34.95 -2.27
C PHE A 25 1.39 -33.88 -3.34
N GLY A 26 2.10 -33.95 -4.48
CA GLY A 26 1.96 -33.00 -5.57
C GLY A 26 2.86 -31.76 -5.39
N THR A 27 2.48 -30.66 -6.05
CA THR A 27 3.23 -29.40 -6.00
C THR A 27 2.82 -28.58 -4.78
N ILE A 28 3.79 -28.25 -3.92
CA ILE A 28 3.57 -27.43 -2.72
C ILE A 28 4.54 -26.26 -2.67
N GLY A 29 4.17 -25.21 -1.94
CA GLY A 29 5.02 -24.07 -1.65
C GLY A 29 5.01 -23.76 -0.16
N PHE A 30 6.11 -23.20 0.35
CA PHE A 30 6.22 -22.76 1.74
C PHE A 30 6.22 -21.23 1.82
N GLY A 31 5.76 -20.73 2.95
CA GLY A 31 5.90 -19.32 3.31
C GLY A 31 6.23 -19.19 4.79
N ILE A 32 6.96 -18.14 5.15
CA ILE A 32 7.40 -17.89 6.52
C ILE A 32 6.93 -16.53 7.02
N VAL A 33 6.80 -16.40 8.33
CA VAL A 33 6.70 -15.11 9.01
C VAL A 33 7.95 -14.98 9.86
N SER A 34 8.71 -13.92 9.63
CA SER A 34 10.00 -13.67 10.28
C SER A 34 10.11 -12.21 10.67
N THR A 35 10.92 -11.94 11.68
CA THR A 35 11.27 -10.60 12.16
C THR A 35 12.71 -10.62 12.63
N ASP A 36 13.53 -9.69 12.15
CA ASP A 36 14.83 -9.38 12.75
C ASP A 36 14.64 -8.36 13.89
N ARG A 37 15.40 -8.49 14.98
CA ARG A 37 15.34 -7.56 16.11
C ARG A 37 16.75 -7.19 16.54
N GLN A 38 17.03 -5.89 16.52
CA GLN A 38 18.26 -5.34 17.07
C GLN A 38 18.20 -5.26 18.60
N ASP A 39 19.35 -5.46 19.23
CA ASP A 39 19.51 -5.22 20.66
C ASP A 39 19.12 -3.80 21.03
N LEU A 40 18.44 -3.65 22.16
CA LEU A 40 17.99 -2.36 22.71
C LEU A 40 17.03 -1.57 21.80
N ALA A 41 16.50 -2.20 20.75
CA ALA A 41 15.55 -1.59 19.83
C ALA A 41 14.19 -2.32 19.88
N ALA A 42 13.10 -1.55 19.85
CA ALA A 42 11.74 -2.09 19.84
C ALA A 42 11.21 -2.33 18.43
N ASN A 43 11.89 -1.82 17.40
CA ASN A 43 11.53 -2.01 16.00
C ASN A 43 11.88 -3.42 15.54
N ASN A 44 10.94 -4.02 14.81
CA ASN A 44 11.21 -5.20 14.00
C ASN A 44 11.79 -4.75 12.66
N ASN A 45 12.91 -5.34 12.28
CA ASN A 45 13.56 -5.16 11.00
C ASN A 45 13.21 -6.33 10.05
N GLY A 46 13.48 -6.12 8.76
CA GLY A 46 13.38 -7.16 7.75
C GLY A 46 14.63 -8.06 7.74
N LEU A 47 14.47 -9.27 7.22
CA LEU A 47 15.60 -10.13 6.90
C LEU A 47 16.39 -9.58 5.72
N TYR A 48 17.68 -9.90 5.66
CA TYR A 48 18.53 -9.55 4.52
C TYR A 48 18.50 -10.61 3.43
N ASP A 49 18.53 -11.89 3.81
CA ASP A 49 18.58 -12.99 2.84
C ASP A 49 17.82 -14.22 3.34
N ILE A 50 17.14 -14.92 2.43
CA ILE A 50 16.39 -16.13 2.73
C ILE A 50 16.70 -17.17 1.66
N GLU A 51 17.28 -18.29 2.09
CA GLU A 51 17.63 -19.42 1.24
C GLU A 51 16.76 -20.63 1.61
N SER A 52 16.44 -21.47 0.64
CA SER A 52 15.84 -22.76 0.89
C SER A 52 16.49 -23.88 0.09
N PHE A 53 16.49 -25.07 0.66
CA PHE A 53 17.15 -26.25 0.12
C PHE A 53 16.21 -27.44 0.19
N PHE A 54 16.09 -28.18 -0.92
CA PHE A 54 15.30 -29.39 -1.01
C PHE A 54 16.23 -30.59 -1.25
N ASN A 55 16.22 -31.56 -0.33
CA ASN A 55 17.15 -32.71 -0.32
C ASN A 55 18.63 -32.29 -0.46
N GLY A 56 18.99 -31.15 0.14
CA GLY A 56 20.34 -30.61 0.14
C GLY A 56 20.72 -29.77 -1.09
N GLN A 57 19.87 -29.69 -2.12
CA GLN A 57 20.10 -28.82 -3.29
C GLN A 57 19.42 -27.46 -3.08
N PRO A 58 20.04 -26.34 -3.52
CA PRO A 58 19.39 -25.02 -3.52
C PRO A 58 18.08 -25.04 -4.31
N ASN A 59 17.04 -24.41 -3.76
CA ASN A 59 15.68 -24.42 -4.33
C ASN A 59 15.10 -23.02 -4.55
N PHE A 60 15.38 -22.08 -3.64
CA PHE A 60 14.92 -20.70 -3.73
C PHE A 60 15.84 -19.80 -2.91
N GLU A 61 16.15 -18.61 -3.41
CA GLU A 61 16.82 -17.55 -2.67
C GLU A 61 16.18 -16.20 -2.98
N ILE A 62 16.08 -15.34 -1.96
CA ILE A 62 15.77 -13.91 -2.13
C ILE A 62 16.70 -13.07 -1.26
N GLU A 63 17.50 -12.22 -1.92
CA GLU A 63 18.44 -11.32 -1.24
C GLU A 63 17.98 -9.87 -1.36
N PHE A 64 17.68 -9.23 -0.23
CA PHE A 64 17.23 -7.84 -0.13
C PHE A 64 18.40 -6.85 -0.23
N SER A 65 19.07 -6.83 -1.38
CA SER A 65 20.15 -5.89 -1.67
C SER A 65 19.62 -4.58 -2.27
N ARG A 66 19.46 -4.53 -3.59
CA ARG A 66 18.96 -3.36 -4.33
C ARG A 66 17.96 -3.79 -5.39
N PHE A 67 16.94 -2.96 -5.62
CA PHE A 67 15.97 -3.13 -6.70
C PHE A 67 15.50 -1.77 -7.21
N SER A 68 14.91 -1.74 -8.40
CA SER A 68 14.35 -0.51 -8.98
C SER A 68 13.04 -0.12 -8.29
N PHE A 69 12.82 1.17 -8.08
CA PHE A 69 11.52 1.67 -7.60
C PHE A 69 10.35 1.22 -8.50
N ALA A 70 10.60 0.97 -9.79
CA ALA A 70 9.60 0.44 -10.72
C ALA A 70 9.08 -0.95 -10.30
N GLU A 71 9.86 -1.74 -9.55
CA GLU A 71 9.49 -3.09 -9.14
C GLU A 71 8.73 -3.12 -7.79
N THR A 72 8.55 -1.97 -7.12
CA THR A 72 7.98 -1.89 -5.76
C THR A 72 6.61 -2.55 -5.64
N SER A 73 5.75 -2.44 -6.66
CA SER A 73 4.41 -3.07 -6.65
C SER A 73 4.48 -4.60 -6.66
N HIS A 74 5.57 -5.19 -7.15
CA HIS A 74 5.78 -6.64 -7.21
C HIS A 74 6.12 -7.26 -5.86
N LEU A 75 6.54 -6.46 -4.87
CA LEU A 75 6.67 -6.91 -3.48
C LEU A 75 5.34 -7.40 -2.89
N ASN A 76 4.20 -6.86 -3.35
CA ASN A 76 2.89 -7.38 -2.93
C ASN A 76 2.64 -8.82 -3.44
N ARG A 77 3.35 -9.26 -4.48
CA ARG A 77 3.30 -10.63 -5.00
C ARG A 77 4.35 -11.54 -4.37
N TYR A 78 5.35 -11.00 -3.70
CA TYR A 78 6.28 -11.78 -2.87
C TYR A 78 5.60 -12.29 -1.59
N ILE A 79 4.65 -11.53 -1.04
CA ILE A 79 3.89 -11.93 0.14
C ILE A 79 2.57 -12.63 -0.23
N ASP A 80 1.96 -13.32 0.74
CA ASP A 80 0.53 -13.62 0.69
C ASP A 80 -0.27 -12.33 0.94
N TYR A 81 -0.63 -11.64 -0.14
CA TYR A 81 -1.33 -10.35 -0.08
C TYR A 81 -2.71 -10.46 0.58
N GLY A 82 -3.46 -11.54 0.29
CA GLY A 82 -4.78 -11.75 0.88
C GLY A 82 -4.73 -11.93 2.40
N VAL A 83 -3.78 -12.73 2.90
CA VAL A 83 -3.53 -12.88 4.34
C VAL A 83 -3.04 -11.58 4.95
N TYR A 84 -2.16 -10.84 4.27
CA TYR A 84 -1.71 -9.54 4.75
C TYR A 84 -2.86 -8.55 4.90
N LYS A 85 -3.77 -8.49 3.92
CA LYS A 85 -4.88 -7.53 3.93
C LYS A 85 -5.91 -7.85 5.02
N THR A 86 -6.23 -9.13 5.19
CA THR A 86 -7.26 -9.60 6.14
C THR A 86 -6.75 -9.81 7.57
N LYS A 87 -5.54 -10.33 7.76
CA LYS A 87 -4.99 -10.72 9.08
C LYS A 87 -3.79 -9.88 9.52
N LYS A 88 -3.31 -8.97 8.69
CA LYS A 88 -2.10 -8.15 8.93
C LYS A 88 -0.83 -8.97 9.18
N GLN A 89 -0.80 -10.22 8.70
CA GLN A 89 0.37 -11.09 8.75
C GLN A 89 1.07 -11.09 7.39
N ARG A 90 2.36 -10.75 7.38
CA ARG A 90 3.20 -10.75 6.17
C ARG A 90 3.86 -12.12 6.01
N ILE A 91 3.15 -13.06 5.40
CA ILE A 91 3.72 -14.34 5.00
C ILE A 91 4.58 -14.10 3.76
N GLN A 92 5.87 -14.31 3.89
CA GLN A 92 6.87 -14.23 2.83
C GLN A 92 6.90 -15.57 2.09
N LYS A 93 6.58 -15.58 0.80
CA LYS A 93 6.54 -16.83 0.02
C LYS A 93 7.97 -17.24 -0.36
N LEU A 94 8.28 -18.52 -0.17
CA LEU A 94 9.55 -19.14 -0.59
C LEU A 94 9.42 -19.79 -1.98
N PHE A 95 8.52 -19.24 -2.79
CA PHE A 95 8.27 -19.61 -4.16
C PHE A 95 7.79 -18.39 -4.94
N VAL A 96 8.03 -18.40 -6.24
CA VAL A 96 7.74 -17.29 -7.15
C VAL A 96 6.51 -17.64 -7.98
N GLU A 97 5.43 -16.90 -7.77
CA GLU A 97 4.26 -16.96 -8.64
C GLU A 97 4.58 -16.39 -10.03
N LYS A 98 3.85 -16.85 -11.05
CA LYS A 98 3.95 -16.32 -12.42
C LYS A 98 3.84 -14.79 -12.42
N ASN A 99 4.44 -14.11 -13.40
CA ASN A 99 4.35 -12.66 -13.55
C ASN A 99 4.90 -11.85 -12.34
N ASN A 100 5.87 -12.38 -11.60
CA ASN A 100 6.61 -11.62 -10.58
C ASN A 100 8.05 -11.35 -11.05
N PRO A 101 8.35 -10.14 -11.57
CA PRO A 101 9.64 -9.83 -12.19
C PRO A 101 10.69 -9.29 -11.20
N LEU A 102 10.50 -9.46 -9.88
CA LEU A 102 11.46 -8.96 -8.88
C LEU A 102 12.87 -9.50 -9.16
N SER A 103 13.82 -8.58 -9.29
CA SER A 103 15.25 -8.85 -9.49
C SER A 103 15.96 -9.41 -8.25
N LEU A 104 15.26 -9.48 -7.10
CA LEU A 104 15.79 -9.94 -5.82
C LEU A 104 15.92 -11.48 -5.75
N TYR A 105 15.21 -12.22 -6.60
CA TYR A 105 15.23 -13.67 -6.58
C TYR A 105 16.52 -14.24 -7.20
N ARG A 106 17.04 -15.30 -6.59
CA ARG A 106 18.21 -16.06 -7.02
C ARG A 106 17.98 -17.55 -6.84
N ASN A 107 18.84 -18.36 -7.45
CA ASN A 107 18.92 -19.81 -7.22
C ASN A 107 17.54 -20.51 -7.20
N LEU A 108 16.70 -20.19 -8.20
CA LEU A 108 15.35 -20.72 -8.33
C LEU A 108 15.40 -22.08 -9.04
N ASP A 109 15.09 -23.15 -8.31
CA ASP A 109 14.68 -24.43 -8.90
C ASP A 109 13.15 -24.51 -8.88
N ASN A 110 12.53 -24.82 -10.01
CA ASN A 110 11.07 -24.88 -10.14
C ASN A 110 10.33 -23.68 -9.50
N ASN A 111 10.90 -22.47 -9.60
CA ASN A 111 10.41 -21.25 -8.94
C ASN A 111 10.19 -21.39 -7.42
N GLY A 112 10.97 -22.24 -6.74
CA GLY A 112 10.86 -22.52 -5.30
C GLY A 112 9.76 -23.49 -4.90
N PHE A 113 8.93 -23.97 -5.84
CA PHE A 113 7.91 -24.98 -5.56
C PHE A 113 8.53 -26.38 -5.42
N LEU A 114 8.09 -27.14 -4.43
CA LEU A 114 8.50 -28.52 -4.24
C LEU A 114 7.53 -29.48 -4.92
N ARG A 115 8.06 -30.48 -5.62
CA ARG A 115 7.28 -31.60 -6.15
C ARG A 115 7.45 -32.81 -5.25
N ILE A 116 6.39 -33.18 -4.53
CA ILE A 116 6.40 -34.32 -3.61
C ILE A 116 5.71 -35.52 -4.25
N GLU A 117 6.45 -36.62 -4.38
CA GLU A 117 5.95 -37.87 -4.94
C GLU A 117 5.49 -38.83 -3.84
N ASP A 118 4.61 -39.77 -4.18
CA ASP A 118 4.07 -40.72 -3.22
C ASP A 118 5.16 -41.66 -2.67
N SER A 119 5.03 -42.07 -1.42
CA SER A 119 5.97 -42.99 -0.74
C SER A 119 7.43 -42.52 -0.68
N THR A 120 7.68 -41.21 -0.83
CA THR A 120 9.02 -40.61 -0.66
C THR A 120 9.21 -40.03 0.73
N THR A 121 10.47 -39.81 1.11
CA THR A 121 10.83 -38.97 2.26
C THR A 121 11.77 -37.89 1.76
N SER A 122 11.51 -36.64 2.13
CA SER A 122 12.32 -35.51 1.72
C SER A 122 12.59 -34.58 2.90
N VAL A 123 13.73 -33.88 2.84
CA VAL A 123 14.10 -32.89 3.83
C VAL A 123 14.09 -31.52 3.15
N TYR A 124 13.35 -30.58 3.73
CA TYR A 124 13.36 -29.18 3.30
C TYR A 124 13.98 -28.32 4.40
N LYS A 125 14.95 -27.50 4.02
CA LYS A 125 15.66 -26.60 4.93
C LYS A 125 15.48 -25.16 4.48
N ILE A 126 15.33 -24.26 5.43
CA ILE A 126 15.26 -22.82 5.20
C ILE A 126 16.35 -22.19 6.06
N ARG A 127 17.12 -21.29 5.48
CA ARG A 127 18.10 -20.46 6.18
C ARG A 127 17.65 -19.01 6.05
N VAL A 128 17.61 -18.30 7.16
CA VAL A 128 17.35 -16.85 7.17
C VAL A 128 18.58 -16.13 7.72
N LYS A 129 18.92 -14.98 7.12
CA LYS A 129 20.06 -14.15 7.51
C LYS A 129 19.63 -12.71 7.77
N ASP A 130 20.14 -12.11 8.83
CA ASP A 130 20.04 -10.67 9.07
C ASP A 130 21.12 -9.90 8.28
N TYR A 131 21.07 -8.56 8.35
CA TYR A 131 22.05 -7.70 7.67
C TYR A 131 23.48 -7.82 8.21
N LYS A 132 23.66 -8.40 9.40
CA LYS A 132 24.96 -8.66 10.03
C LYS A 132 25.48 -10.08 9.76
N ASN A 133 24.76 -10.85 8.93
CA ASN A 133 25.04 -12.24 8.61
C ASN A 133 24.87 -13.22 9.78
N ASN A 134 24.12 -12.85 10.82
CA ASN A 134 23.64 -13.85 11.77
C ASN A 134 22.57 -14.68 11.07
N ASP A 135 22.63 -16.00 11.23
CA ASP A 135 21.70 -16.92 10.60
C ASP A 135 20.99 -17.85 11.60
N CYS A 136 19.83 -18.35 11.18
CA CYS A 136 19.20 -19.49 11.81
C CYS A 136 18.58 -20.41 10.75
N TRP A 137 18.49 -21.69 11.09
CA TRP A 137 17.97 -22.72 10.21
C TRP A 137 16.62 -23.24 10.69
N LEU A 138 15.75 -23.55 9.73
CA LEU A 138 14.54 -24.33 9.95
C LEU A 138 14.65 -25.61 9.14
N THR A 139 14.55 -26.77 9.81
CA THR A 139 14.54 -28.09 9.15
C THR A 139 13.18 -28.76 9.32
N LEU A 140 12.61 -29.26 8.22
CA LEU A 140 11.37 -30.03 8.20
C LEU A 140 11.49 -31.30 7.36
N ASN A 141 10.85 -32.38 7.82
CA ASN A 141 10.75 -33.63 7.07
C ASN A 141 9.35 -33.75 6.44
N ILE A 142 9.33 -34.16 5.18
CA ILE A 142 8.12 -34.33 4.38
C ILE A 142 8.02 -35.80 4.00
N LYS A 143 6.93 -36.46 4.40
CA LYS A 143 6.57 -37.79 3.92
C LYS A 143 5.60 -37.66 2.75
N GLY A 144 5.99 -38.15 1.59
CA GLY A 144 5.15 -38.26 0.41
C GLY A 144 4.00 -39.22 0.64
N MET A 145 2.76 -38.72 0.66
CA MET A 145 1.57 -39.56 0.85
C MET A 145 0.40 -39.01 0.04
N LYS A 146 0.00 -39.76 -0.99
CA LYS A 146 -1.18 -39.45 -1.80
C LYS A 146 -2.46 -39.71 -0.99
N ALA A 147 -3.21 -38.66 -0.69
CA ALA A 147 -4.53 -38.79 -0.08
C ALA A 147 -5.55 -39.33 -1.08
N ALA A 148 -6.43 -40.22 -0.63
CA ALA A 148 -7.52 -40.77 -1.46
C ALA A 148 -8.56 -39.69 -1.83
N ASP A 149 -8.88 -38.79 -0.89
CA ASP A 149 -9.86 -37.72 -1.07
C ASP A 149 -9.26 -36.34 -0.79
N ILE A 150 -8.98 -35.59 -1.85
CA ILE A 150 -8.55 -34.19 -1.74
C ILE A 150 -9.80 -33.31 -1.87
N LYS A 151 -10.21 -32.67 -0.76
CA LYS A 151 -11.20 -31.60 -0.80
C LYS A 151 -10.70 -30.49 -1.74
N LYS A 152 -11.38 -30.30 -2.87
CA LYS A 152 -11.14 -29.16 -3.77
C LYS A 152 -11.56 -27.89 -3.03
N LYS A 153 -10.74 -26.85 -3.14
CA LYS A 153 -11.11 -25.51 -2.67
C LYS A 153 -12.30 -25.04 -3.50
N GLU A 154 -13.38 -24.61 -2.84
CA GLU A 154 -14.51 -24.03 -3.54
C GLU A 154 -14.10 -22.70 -4.17
N THR A 155 -14.42 -22.53 -5.45
CA THR A 155 -14.26 -21.25 -6.13
C THR A 155 -15.49 -20.40 -5.83
N PRO A 156 -15.33 -19.15 -5.36
CA PRO A 156 -16.46 -18.24 -5.18
C PRO A 156 -17.23 -18.13 -6.50
N LYS A 157 -18.56 -18.25 -6.44
CA LYS A 157 -19.41 -17.98 -7.59
C LYS A 157 -19.57 -16.47 -7.72
N SER A 158 -19.10 -15.91 -8.84
CA SER A 158 -19.41 -14.53 -9.23
C SER A 158 -19.90 -14.46 -10.67
N ASN A 159 -20.75 -13.47 -10.95
CA ASN A 159 -21.23 -13.15 -12.30
C ASN A 159 -20.22 -12.34 -13.12
N TYR A 160 -19.18 -11.79 -12.49
CA TYR A 160 -18.15 -11.01 -13.18
C TYR A 160 -16.78 -11.65 -13.02
N TYR A 161 -15.93 -11.41 -14.01
CA TYR A 161 -14.58 -11.96 -14.07
C TYR A 161 -13.63 -10.91 -14.62
N ILE A 162 -12.49 -10.72 -13.96
CA ILE A 162 -11.42 -9.84 -14.41
C ILE A 162 -10.34 -10.71 -15.02
N TYR A 163 -9.99 -10.40 -16.26
CA TYR A 163 -8.87 -11.01 -16.97
C TYR A 163 -7.68 -10.06 -16.92
N ALA A 164 -6.51 -10.57 -16.55
CA ALA A 164 -5.31 -9.77 -16.34
C ALA A 164 -4.74 -9.20 -17.65
N ASP A 165 -5.00 -9.85 -18.79
CA ASP A 165 -4.40 -9.54 -20.09
C ASP A 165 -5.27 -8.67 -21.01
N GLN A 166 -6.51 -8.36 -20.62
CA GLN A 166 -7.44 -7.55 -21.42
C GLN A 166 -8.15 -6.47 -20.61
N THR A 167 -8.74 -5.50 -21.32
CA THR A 167 -9.54 -4.45 -20.66
C THR A 167 -10.85 -5.05 -20.17
N THR A 168 -11.18 -4.83 -18.90
CA THR A 168 -12.49 -5.14 -18.32
C THR A 168 -13.21 -3.82 -17.99
N THR A 169 -14.45 -3.68 -18.45
CA THR A 169 -15.33 -2.55 -18.12
C THR A 169 -16.56 -3.06 -17.40
N LEU A 170 -16.79 -2.58 -16.17
CA LEU A 170 -17.95 -2.91 -15.36
C LEU A 170 -18.81 -1.65 -15.23
N SER A 171 -20.02 -1.67 -15.75
CA SER A 171 -20.93 -0.52 -15.74
C SER A 171 -22.28 -0.90 -15.13
N LYS A 172 -22.75 -0.06 -14.21
CA LYS A 172 -24.10 -0.15 -13.65
C LYS A 172 -24.52 1.24 -13.16
N ASP A 173 -25.78 1.59 -13.44
CA ASP A 173 -26.34 2.91 -13.14
C ASP A 173 -25.45 4.03 -13.71
N ASN A 174 -25.05 5.02 -12.92
CA ASN A 174 -24.17 6.11 -13.33
C ASN A 174 -22.67 5.85 -13.09
N VAL A 175 -22.28 4.60 -12.78
CA VAL A 175 -20.90 4.24 -12.42
C VAL A 175 -20.29 3.32 -13.48
N THR A 176 -19.06 3.62 -13.89
CA THR A 176 -18.24 2.76 -14.77
C THR A 176 -16.86 2.56 -14.17
N VAL A 177 -16.48 1.30 -13.99
CA VAL A 177 -15.14 0.89 -13.56
C VAL A 177 -14.40 0.34 -14.77
N THR A 178 -13.22 0.88 -15.05
CA THR A 178 -12.36 0.40 -16.15
C THR A 178 -11.04 -0.12 -15.60
N ILE A 179 -10.72 -1.36 -15.96
CA ILE A 179 -9.50 -2.06 -15.58
C ILE A 179 -8.74 -2.39 -16.87
N TYR A 180 -7.59 -1.77 -17.07
CA TYR A 180 -6.77 -1.99 -18.27
C TYR A 180 -5.88 -3.24 -18.13
N PRO A 181 -5.35 -3.79 -19.25
CA PRO A 181 -4.42 -4.91 -19.21
C PRO A 181 -3.21 -4.67 -18.31
N ASN A 182 -2.78 -5.74 -17.65
CA ASN A 182 -1.68 -5.77 -16.69
C ASN A 182 -1.92 -4.87 -15.47
N THR A 183 -3.18 -4.64 -15.11
CA THR A 183 -3.55 -4.01 -13.82
C THR A 183 -3.42 -5.01 -12.68
N PHE A 184 -3.89 -6.23 -12.88
CA PHE A 184 -3.71 -7.36 -11.97
C PHE A 184 -2.67 -8.34 -12.51
N TYR A 185 -2.23 -9.27 -11.67
CA TYR A 185 -1.25 -10.29 -12.06
C TYR A 185 -1.88 -11.58 -12.57
N ASP A 186 -3.05 -11.92 -12.04
CA ASP A 186 -3.80 -13.12 -12.35
C ASP A 186 -5.26 -12.75 -12.65
N ASP A 187 -5.93 -13.66 -13.32
CA ASP A 187 -7.35 -13.63 -13.53
C ASP A 187 -8.11 -14.04 -12.26
N PHE A 188 -9.27 -13.45 -12.00
CA PHE A 188 -10.10 -13.85 -10.86
C PHE A 188 -11.58 -13.49 -11.03
N PRO A 189 -12.50 -14.27 -10.42
CA PRO A 189 -13.89 -13.85 -10.28
C PRO A 189 -13.98 -12.63 -9.36
N THR A 190 -14.79 -11.64 -9.73
CA THR A 190 -14.92 -10.39 -8.98
C THR A 190 -16.36 -10.08 -8.63
N ASP A 191 -16.62 -9.57 -7.43
CA ASP A 191 -17.93 -9.01 -7.11
C ASP A 191 -18.00 -7.56 -7.57
N PHE A 192 -19.15 -7.17 -8.09
CA PHE A 192 -19.43 -5.80 -8.53
C PHE A 192 -20.87 -5.44 -8.21
N GLU A 193 -21.05 -4.49 -7.30
CA GLU A 193 -22.36 -3.99 -6.89
C GLU A 193 -22.37 -2.47 -6.89
N VAL A 194 -23.44 -1.88 -7.44
CA VAL A 194 -23.76 -0.45 -7.27
C VAL A 194 -25.06 -0.34 -6.50
N LYS A 195 -25.06 0.52 -5.49
CA LYS A 195 -26.23 0.92 -4.67
C LYS A 195 -26.18 2.43 -4.50
N SER A 196 -27.12 3.14 -5.13
CA SER A 196 -27.09 4.61 -5.24
C SER A 196 -25.77 5.11 -5.82
N ASP A 197 -24.99 5.87 -5.05
CA ASP A 197 -23.71 6.46 -5.42
C ASP A 197 -22.50 5.65 -4.92
N THR A 198 -22.75 4.47 -4.34
CA THR A 198 -21.71 3.63 -3.75
C THR A 198 -21.49 2.39 -4.61
N VAL A 199 -20.24 2.18 -5.01
CA VAL A 199 -19.78 1.00 -5.76
C VAL A 199 -18.89 0.12 -4.90
N PHE A 200 -19.15 -1.18 -4.91
CA PHE A 200 -18.30 -2.21 -4.33
C PHE A 200 -17.65 -3.03 -5.45
N ILE A 201 -16.33 -3.18 -5.39
CA ILE A 201 -15.52 -3.90 -6.37
C ILE A 201 -14.63 -4.88 -5.60
N ASN A 202 -15.22 -5.98 -5.14
CA ASN A 202 -14.55 -7.04 -4.37
C ASN A 202 -13.79 -6.55 -3.11
N GLU A 203 -13.28 -7.50 -2.33
CA GLU A 203 -12.36 -7.21 -1.22
C GLU A 203 -10.94 -6.94 -1.74
N ASP A 204 -10.18 -6.10 -1.04
CA ASP A 204 -8.76 -5.82 -1.36
C ASP A 204 -7.85 -6.98 -0.95
N VAL A 205 -7.96 -8.09 -1.67
CA VAL A 205 -7.16 -9.32 -1.48
C VAL A 205 -6.40 -9.73 -2.73
N TYR A 206 -6.51 -8.95 -3.81
CA TYR A 206 -5.76 -9.14 -5.05
C TYR A 206 -4.83 -7.94 -5.30
N PRO A 207 -3.51 -8.15 -5.38
CA PRO A 207 -2.58 -7.04 -5.53
C PRO A 207 -2.61 -6.47 -6.96
N MET A 208 -2.55 -5.13 -7.05
CA MET A 208 -2.55 -4.40 -8.32
C MET A 208 -1.16 -3.86 -8.68
N GLN A 209 -0.82 -3.91 -9.96
CA GLN A 209 0.37 -3.29 -10.57
C GLN A 209 0.10 -1.82 -10.93
N LYS A 210 -1.08 -1.56 -11.51
CA LYS A 210 -1.51 -0.26 -12.03
C LYS A 210 -2.81 0.18 -11.34
N SER A 211 -3.21 1.41 -11.55
CA SER A 211 -4.50 1.88 -11.05
C SER A 211 -5.63 1.44 -11.99
N MET A 212 -6.79 1.12 -11.41
CA MET A 212 -8.06 1.13 -12.14
C MET A 212 -8.70 2.51 -12.09
N SER A 213 -9.67 2.77 -12.97
CA SER A 213 -10.48 3.99 -12.91
C SER A 213 -11.92 3.69 -12.48
N ILE A 214 -12.49 4.61 -11.71
CA ILE A 214 -13.90 4.60 -11.31
C ILE A 214 -14.49 5.94 -11.76
N ALA A 215 -15.36 5.92 -12.75
CA ALA A 215 -15.99 7.10 -13.33
C ALA A 215 -17.46 7.18 -12.90
N TYR A 216 -17.85 8.32 -12.34
CA TYR A 216 -19.25 8.67 -12.07
C TYR A 216 -19.73 9.67 -13.13
N ASP A 217 -20.87 9.39 -13.75
CA ASP A 217 -21.64 10.41 -14.47
C ASP A 217 -22.34 11.30 -13.44
N VAL A 218 -22.04 12.60 -13.53
CA VAL A 218 -22.53 13.66 -12.64
C VAL A 218 -23.33 14.73 -13.40
N SER A 219 -23.88 14.38 -14.57
CA SER A 219 -24.69 15.29 -15.40
C SER A 219 -25.89 15.91 -14.67
N GLN A 220 -26.38 15.27 -13.61
CA GLN A 220 -27.46 15.78 -12.75
C GLN A 220 -27.04 16.91 -11.80
N TYR A 221 -25.74 17.11 -11.58
CA TYR A 221 -25.24 18.18 -10.71
C TYR A 221 -25.04 19.48 -11.48
N ASP A 222 -25.08 20.62 -10.79
CA ASP A 222 -24.68 21.89 -11.36
C ASP A 222 -23.15 22.05 -11.44
N GLU A 223 -22.66 23.02 -12.21
CA GLU A 223 -21.22 23.23 -12.42
C GLU A 223 -20.46 23.65 -11.16
N GLN A 224 -21.13 24.23 -10.17
CA GLN A 224 -20.47 24.66 -8.94
C GLN A 224 -20.27 23.47 -8.00
N ASP A 225 -21.29 22.62 -7.88
CA ASP A 225 -21.26 21.40 -7.10
C ASP A 225 -20.29 20.39 -7.71
N LYS A 226 -20.26 20.24 -9.05
CA LYS A 226 -19.32 19.36 -9.74
C LYS A 226 -17.86 19.59 -9.35
N LYS A 227 -17.46 20.84 -9.10
CA LYS A 227 -16.08 21.16 -8.71
C LYS A 227 -15.71 20.63 -7.33
N GLN A 228 -16.70 20.50 -6.46
CA GLN A 228 -16.56 20.03 -5.08
C GLN A 228 -16.75 18.52 -4.93
N LEU A 229 -17.07 17.80 -6.00
CA LEU A 229 -17.27 16.36 -6.00
C LEU A 229 -15.96 15.60 -6.20
N TYR A 230 -15.77 14.50 -5.48
CA TYR A 230 -14.64 13.60 -5.66
C TYR A 230 -15.00 12.14 -5.40
N VAL A 231 -14.16 11.22 -5.88
CA VAL A 231 -14.30 9.80 -5.55
C VAL A 231 -13.58 9.52 -4.24
N ALA A 232 -14.30 8.96 -3.26
CA ALA A 232 -13.76 8.57 -1.98
C ALA A 232 -13.71 7.05 -1.84
N GLU A 233 -12.61 6.52 -1.29
CA GLU A 233 -12.56 5.15 -0.76
C GLU A 233 -13.24 5.13 0.62
N LEU A 234 -14.16 4.20 0.85
CA LEU A 234 -14.82 4.03 2.14
C LEU A 234 -14.09 2.98 2.97
N VAL A 235 -13.35 3.43 3.99
CA VAL A 235 -12.42 2.57 4.73
C VAL A 235 -12.91 2.28 6.16
N GLY A 236 -12.72 1.03 6.58
CA GLY A 236 -12.96 0.57 7.95
C GLY A 236 -14.44 0.39 8.29
N TYR A 237 -14.70 0.01 9.54
CA TYR A 237 -16.06 -0.30 10.02
C TYR A 237 -17.06 0.84 9.83
N TYR A 238 -16.61 2.08 10.07
CA TYR A 238 -17.43 3.28 9.95
C TYR A 238 -17.52 3.82 8.51
N LYS A 239 -16.95 3.14 7.51
CA LYS A 239 -16.92 3.58 6.11
C LYS A 239 -16.46 5.03 5.96
N LYS A 240 -15.38 5.39 6.64
CA LYS A 240 -14.86 6.76 6.61
C LYS A 240 -14.39 7.07 5.18
N PRO A 241 -14.82 8.18 4.56
CA PRO A 241 -14.38 8.55 3.23
C PRO A 241 -12.94 9.04 3.26
N TYR A 242 -12.13 8.53 2.34
CA TYR A 242 -10.77 8.99 2.08
C TYR A 242 -10.64 9.41 0.63
N TYR A 243 -10.06 10.59 0.40
CA TYR A 243 -9.84 11.10 -0.95
C TYR A 243 -9.05 10.11 -1.81
N THR A 244 -9.62 9.78 -2.97
CA THR A 244 -8.91 9.10 -4.05
C THR A 244 -8.54 10.15 -5.11
N SER A 245 -7.36 10.00 -5.73
CA SER A 245 -6.94 10.88 -6.83
C SER A 245 -8.05 11.01 -7.86
N THR A 246 -8.60 12.22 -7.99
CA THR A 246 -9.81 12.49 -8.77
C THR A 246 -9.49 13.45 -9.91
N LYS A 247 -10.10 13.20 -11.07
CA LYS A 247 -10.11 14.08 -12.23
C LYS A 247 -11.53 14.46 -12.62
N HIS A 248 -11.72 15.70 -13.03
CA HIS A 248 -13.00 16.22 -13.52
C HIS A 248 -12.90 16.37 -15.03
N GLU A 249 -13.75 15.66 -15.77
CA GLU A 249 -13.78 15.64 -17.23
C GLU A 249 -15.23 15.82 -17.73
N GLY A 250 -15.64 17.09 -17.91
CA GLY A 250 -17.01 17.43 -18.28
C GLY A 250 -18.01 16.93 -17.23
N ASN A 251 -18.90 16.02 -17.62
CA ASN A 251 -19.89 15.40 -16.74
C ASN A 251 -19.35 14.13 -16.03
N LYS A 252 -18.03 13.94 -15.97
CA LYS A 252 -17.43 12.77 -15.31
C LYS A 252 -16.51 13.17 -14.18
N ILE A 253 -16.68 12.50 -13.04
CA ILE A 253 -15.73 12.50 -11.93
C ILE A 253 -15.03 11.14 -11.93
N ILE A 254 -13.72 11.14 -12.13
CA ILE A 254 -12.92 9.93 -12.35
C ILE A 254 -11.91 9.76 -11.22
N GLY A 255 -12.12 8.76 -10.37
CA GLY A 255 -11.17 8.32 -9.36
C GLY A 255 -10.16 7.31 -9.91
N LEU A 256 -8.90 7.42 -9.51
CA LEU A 256 -7.83 6.46 -9.83
C LEU A 256 -7.32 5.78 -8.57
N THR A 257 -7.45 4.46 -8.48
CA THR A 257 -7.08 3.69 -7.27
C THR A 257 -6.30 2.42 -7.60
N LYS A 258 -5.42 2.01 -6.66
CA LYS A 258 -4.65 0.76 -6.70
C LYS A 258 -5.17 -0.30 -5.71
N TYR A 259 -6.40 -0.13 -5.23
CA TYR A 259 -7.02 -1.04 -4.28
C TYR A 259 -8.43 -1.38 -4.73
N LEU A 260 -8.81 -2.65 -4.60
CA LEU A 260 -10.21 -3.06 -4.64
C LEU A 260 -10.93 -2.58 -3.36
N GLY A 261 -12.26 -2.60 -3.35
CA GLY A 261 -13.03 -2.18 -2.17
C GLY A 261 -14.29 -1.38 -2.50
N THR A 262 -14.69 -0.55 -1.54
CA THR A 262 -15.92 0.26 -1.64
C THR A 262 -15.57 1.72 -1.89
N TYR A 263 -16.23 2.33 -2.87
CA TYR A 263 -16.05 3.73 -3.24
C TYR A 263 -17.39 4.45 -3.34
N ALA A 264 -17.39 5.76 -3.10
CA ALA A 264 -18.57 6.60 -3.27
C ALA A 264 -18.19 7.97 -3.85
N LEU A 265 -19.18 8.64 -4.43
CA LEU A 265 -19.07 10.05 -4.82
C LEU A 265 -19.37 10.94 -3.59
N VAL A 266 -18.45 11.83 -3.23
CA VAL A 266 -18.55 12.67 -2.03
C VAL A 266 -18.37 14.14 -2.42
N LYS A 267 -19.04 15.05 -1.70
CA LYS A 267 -18.89 16.52 -1.85
C LYS A 267 -18.11 17.08 -0.68
N ASP A 268 -17.11 17.91 -0.95
CA ASP A 268 -16.37 18.67 0.07
C ASP A 268 -16.54 20.18 -0.17
N SER A 269 -17.14 20.85 0.81
CA SER A 269 -17.36 22.30 0.81
C SER A 269 -16.61 23.03 1.93
N VAL A 270 -15.75 22.34 2.68
CA VAL A 270 -15.12 22.89 3.88
C VAL A 270 -13.70 23.31 3.53
N PRO A 271 -13.37 24.61 3.57
CA PRO A 271 -12.02 25.05 3.26
C PRO A 271 -11.01 24.59 4.32
N PRO A 272 -9.74 24.42 3.94
CA PRO A 272 -8.68 24.06 4.87
C PRO A 272 -8.48 25.17 5.91
N SER A 273 -7.87 24.85 7.04
CA SER A 273 -7.55 25.80 8.10
C SER A 273 -6.06 26.11 8.15
N ILE A 274 -5.70 27.36 8.49
CA ILE A 274 -4.32 27.81 8.69
C ILE A 274 -4.23 28.46 10.07
N THR A 275 -3.31 27.99 10.90
CA THR A 275 -3.10 28.52 12.26
C THR A 275 -1.62 28.77 12.54
N PRO A 276 -1.23 29.93 13.09
CA PRO A 276 0.13 30.19 13.53
C PRO A 276 0.58 29.18 14.60
N ASN A 277 1.80 28.65 14.46
CA ASN A 277 2.35 27.69 15.42
C ASN A 277 3.31 28.33 16.42
N ASN A 278 4.15 29.27 15.97
CA ASN A 278 5.21 29.87 16.82
C ASN A 278 5.19 31.41 16.85
N PHE A 279 4.17 32.04 16.25
CA PHE A 279 4.04 33.49 16.20
C PHE A 279 2.59 33.95 16.26
N ASP A 280 2.41 35.24 16.52
CA ASP A 280 1.13 35.94 16.48
C ASP A 280 1.30 37.17 15.58
N ASP A 281 0.18 37.77 15.16
CA ASP A 281 0.21 38.99 14.38
C ASP A 281 0.94 40.12 15.14
N GLY A 282 1.84 40.81 14.45
CA GLY A 282 2.69 41.88 15.00
C GLY A 282 3.90 41.39 15.83
N LYS A 283 4.18 40.09 15.90
CA LYS A 283 5.29 39.57 16.74
C LYS A 283 6.68 39.84 16.13
N TRP A 284 7.65 40.13 17.00
CA TRP A 284 9.07 40.15 16.64
C TRP A 284 9.64 38.72 16.55
N LEU A 285 10.13 38.35 15.37
CA LEU A 285 10.66 37.02 15.07
C LEU A 285 12.18 36.96 14.92
N SER A 286 12.92 38.05 15.18
CA SER A 286 14.39 38.09 14.98
C SER A 286 15.17 36.97 15.69
N LYS A 287 14.66 36.45 16.82
CA LYS A 287 15.30 35.35 17.57
C LYS A 287 14.96 33.95 17.05
N TYR A 288 14.02 33.83 16.11
CA TYR A 288 13.56 32.56 15.56
C TYR A 288 14.21 32.33 14.20
N ARG A 289 14.69 31.10 14.00
CA ARG A 289 15.15 30.61 12.70
C ARG A 289 14.01 30.27 11.76
N TYR A 290 12.88 29.83 12.30
CA TYR A 290 11.75 29.35 11.51
C TYR A 290 10.47 30.15 11.76
N LEU A 291 9.66 30.31 10.72
CA LEU A 291 8.25 30.67 10.82
C LEU A 291 7.41 29.43 10.52
N GLN A 292 6.45 29.12 11.38
CA GLN A 292 5.68 27.89 11.29
C GLN A 292 4.18 28.15 11.34
N LEU A 293 3.47 27.52 10.41
CA LEU A 293 2.02 27.52 10.29
C LEU A 293 1.53 26.08 10.26
N LYS A 294 0.54 25.76 11.09
CA LYS A 294 -0.17 24.49 11.02
C LYS A 294 -1.31 24.61 10.01
N VAL A 295 -1.38 23.67 9.08
CA VAL A 295 -2.38 23.61 8.01
C VAL A 295 -3.14 22.31 8.10
N ASP A 296 -4.47 22.36 8.19
CA ASP A 296 -5.29 21.16 8.38
C ASP A 296 -6.51 21.17 7.47
N ASP A 297 -6.88 19.98 6.99
CA ASP A 297 -8.06 19.73 6.20
C ASP A 297 -8.81 18.51 6.75
N LYS A 298 -10.13 18.58 6.75
CA LYS A 298 -11.00 17.56 7.39
C LYS A 298 -11.49 16.50 6.40
N GLU A 299 -11.42 16.77 5.11
CA GLU A 299 -12.12 16.03 4.06
C GLU A 299 -11.19 15.65 2.90
N SER A 300 -11.15 16.43 1.82
CA SER A 300 -10.45 16.04 0.58
C SER A 300 -8.92 16.09 0.69
N GLY A 301 -8.37 16.71 1.72
CA GLY A 301 -6.94 16.86 1.97
C GLY A 301 -6.31 18.04 1.22
N ILE A 302 -5.08 18.39 1.59
CA ILE A 302 -4.36 19.54 1.01
C ILE A 302 -3.81 19.19 -0.37
N SER A 303 -4.12 20.01 -1.38
CA SER A 303 -3.57 19.89 -2.73
C SER A 303 -2.34 20.77 -2.92
N SER A 304 -2.42 22.04 -2.52
CA SER A 304 -1.36 23.01 -2.75
C SER A 304 -1.33 24.13 -1.72
N TYR A 305 -0.21 24.83 -1.67
CA TYR A 305 -0.05 26.03 -0.86
C TYR A 305 0.87 27.02 -1.56
N ARG A 306 0.69 28.30 -1.26
CA ARG A 306 1.53 29.40 -1.77
C ARG A 306 1.72 30.44 -0.68
N ALA A 307 2.97 30.75 -0.38
CA ALA A 307 3.33 31.77 0.59
C ALA A 307 4.10 32.92 -0.06
N THR A 308 3.85 34.13 0.41
CA THR A 308 4.58 35.33 0.04
C THR A 308 4.90 36.17 1.27
N VAL A 309 6.06 36.82 1.26
CA VAL A 309 6.42 37.89 2.20
C VAL A 309 6.64 39.17 1.40
N ASN A 310 5.94 40.24 1.78
CA ASN A 310 5.98 41.53 1.07
C ASN A 310 5.69 41.39 -0.43
N GLY A 311 4.72 40.55 -0.78
CA GLY A 311 4.31 40.25 -2.16
C GLY A 311 5.28 39.36 -2.95
N LYS A 312 6.46 39.03 -2.41
CA LYS A 312 7.43 38.14 -3.04
C LYS A 312 7.23 36.71 -2.55
N TRP A 313 7.23 35.75 -3.46
CA TRP A 313 7.09 34.33 -3.12
C TRP A 313 8.18 33.88 -2.13
N ILE A 314 7.87 32.96 -1.23
CA ILE A 314 8.82 32.28 -0.34
C ILE A 314 8.59 30.78 -0.42
N LEU A 315 9.67 29.99 -0.29
CA LEU A 315 9.57 28.53 -0.20
C LEU A 315 9.14 28.17 1.23
N MET A 316 8.09 27.38 1.38
CA MET A 316 7.79 26.72 2.65
C MET A 316 7.88 25.21 2.46
N GLU A 317 8.48 24.52 3.42
CA GLU A 317 8.54 23.07 3.48
C GLU A 317 7.30 22.52 4.19
N TYR A 318 6.64 21.53 3.59
CA TYR A 318 5.45 20.91 4.17
C TYR A 318 5.76 19.53 4.78
N ASP A 319 5.63 19.42 6.10
CA ASP A 319 5.61 18.14 6.81
C ASP A 319 4.15 17.68 6.95
N TYR A 320 3.73 16.76 6.08
CA TYR A 320 2.35 16.24 6.07
C TYR A 320 1.97 15.47 7.34
N LYS A 321 2.93 14.83 8.03
CA LYS A 321 2.65 14.07 9.26
C LYS A 321 2.38 15.02 10.41
N LYS A 322 3.11 16.13 10.46
CA LYS A 322 2.93 17.18 11.47
C LYS A 322 1.92 18.25 11.06
N LYS A 323 1.43 18.19 9.81
CA LYS A 323 0.52 19.16 9.23
C LYS A 323 1.09 20.59 9.30
N MET A 324 2.38 20.74 8.96
CA MET A 324 3.16 21.96 9.26
C MET A 324 3.84 22.53 8.02
N LEU A 325 3.61 23.80 7.72
CA LEU A 325 4.40 24.61 6.80
C LEU A 325 5.50 25.34 7.57
N THR A 326 6.75 25.18 7.13
CA THR A 326 7.93 25.82 7.75
C THR A 326 8.67 26.67 6.73
N TYR A 327 8.97 27.91 7.11
CA TYR A 327 9.88 28.79 6.37
C TYR A 327 11.18 28.96 7.17
N ASP A 328 12.35 28.71 6.55
CA ASP A 328 13.66 29.03 7.13
C ASP A 328 14.04 30.46 6.77
N PHE A 329 14.20 31.31 7.78
CA PHE A 329 14.57 32.71 7.58
C PHE A 329 15.97 32.90 6.97
N ASN A 330 16.82 31.87 6.96
CA ASN A 330 18.10 31.90 6.26
C ASN A 330 17.96 32.03 4.73
N ASP A 331 16.78 31.78 4.18
CA ASP A 331 16.49 31.96 2.74
C ASP A 331 16.40 33.46 2.32
N GLY A 332 16.48 34.39 3.27
CA GLY A 332 16.84 35.79 3.01
C GLY A 332 15.78 36.67 2.34
N ARG A 333 14.53 36.69 2.84
CA ARG A 333 13.42 37.47 2.22
C ARG A 333 12.63 38.34 3.19
N THR A 334 13.29 38.92 4.19
CA THR A 334 12.63 39.75 5.21
C THR A 334 13.23 41.15 5.35
N SER A 335 12.39 42.13 5.64
CA SER A 335 12.71 43.50 6.06
C SER A 335 12.38 43.71 7.54
N THR A 336 12.39 44.96 8.01
CA THR A 336 12.02 45.27 9.40
C THR A 336 10.57 44.88 9.71
N GLU A 337 9.65 45.30 8.83
CA GLU A 337 8.24 44.90 8.83
C GLU A 337 8.00 43.97 7.64
N ASN A 338 7.23 42.90 7.85
CA ASN A 338 6.99 41.86 6.85
C ASN A 338 5.53 41.46 6.81
N LYS A 339 4.91 41.59 5.65
CA LYS A 339 3.53 41.16 5.37
C LYS A 339 3.54 39.74 4.83
N LEU A 340 3.20 38.78 5.67
CA LEU A 340 3.02 37.38 5.30
C LEU A 340 1.62 37.19 4.71
N LYS A 341 1.55 36.45 3.60
CA LYS A 341 0.32 35.90 3.05
C LYS A 341 0.55 34.45 2.69
N VAL A 342 -0.31 33.56 3.19
CA VAL A 342 -0.28 32.12 2.89
C VAL A 342 -1.65 31.70 2.42
N ILE A 343 -1.71 31.09 1.24
CA ILE A 343 -2.92 30.51 0.66
C ILE A 343 -2.73 29.01 0.68
N VAL A 344 -3.71 28.28 1.19
CA VAL A 344 -3.76 26.82 1.14
C VAL A 344 -5.05 26.39 0.45
N THR A 345 -4.94 25.43 -0.45
CA THR A 345 -6.03 24.91 -1.28
C THR A 345 -6.13 23.39 -1.12
N ASP A 346 -7.34 22.88 -0.92
CA ASP A 346 -7.63 21.45 -0.85
C ASP A 346 -7.70 20.78 -2.24
N ASN A 347 -8.02 19.49 -2.30
CA ASN A 347 -8.08 18.72 -3.54
C ASN A 347 -9.31 18.99 -4.42
N VAL A 348 -10.31 19.70 -3.92
CA VAL A 348 -11.51 20.09 -4.68
C VAL A 348 -11.59 21.61 -4.95
N GLY A 349 -10.56 22.35 -4.55
CA GLY A 349 -10.38 23.76 -4.85
C GLY A 349 -10.90 24.73 -3.78
N ASN A 350 -11.37 24.27 -2.62
CA ASN A 350 -11.64 25.18 -1.51
C ASN A 350 -10.30 25.72 -0.99
N SER A 351 -10.27 27.00 -0.63
CA SER A 351 -9.03 27.64 -0.21
C SER A 351 -9.23 28.60 0.97
N THR A 352 -8.17 28.72 1.76
CA THR A 352 -8.08 29.66 2.87
C THR A 352 -6.86 30.54 2.69
N THR A 353 -7.04 31.83 2.92
CA THR A 353 -5.96 32.82 2.94
C THR A 353 -5.72 33.26 4.38
N PHE A 354 -4.47 33.13 4.83
CA PHE A 354 -3.98 33.65 6.09
C PHE A 354 -3.05 34.84 5.83
N GLU A 355 -3.28 35.95 6.52
CA GLU A 355 -2.44 37.15 6.45
C GLU A 355 -2.02 37.56 7.85
N ALA A 356 -0.76 37.93 8.00
CA ALA A 356 -0.21 38.45 9.26
C ALA A 356 1.00 39.32 8.99
N THR A 357 1.28 40.23 9.92
CA THR A 357 2.48 41.05 9.94
C THR A 357 3.45 40.50 10.98
N PHE A 358 4.75 40.45 10.67
CA PHE A 358 5.78 40.13 11.65
C PHE A 358 7.01 41.03 11.48
N PHE A 359 7.75 41.23 12.57
CA PHE A 359 8.91 42.12 12.57
C PHE A 359 10.22 41.34 12.72
N ARG A 360 11.27 41.78 12.03
CA ARG A 360 12.64 41.26 12.15
C ARG A 360 13.65 42.40 12.15
N LYS A 361 14.88 42.15 12.59
CA LYS A 361 16.00 43.11 12.56
C LYS A 361 17.31 42.35 12.47
#